data_AF-A0A3D0QYC0-F1
#
_entry.id   AF-A0A3D0QYC0-F1
#
_cell.length_a   1.000
_cell.length_b   1.000
_cell.length_c   1.000
_cell.angle_alpha   90.00
_cell.angle_beta   90.00
_cell.angle_gamma   90.00
#
_symmetry.space_group_name_H-M   'P 1'
#
loop_
_entity.id
_entity.type
_entity.pdbx_description
1 polymer ?
#
loop_
_entity_poly.entity_id
_entity_poly.type
_entity_poly.pdbx_seq_one_letter_code
_entity_poly.pdbx_strand_id
1 'polypeptide(L)'
;MTHRARPRVHLLTGGPAWEDRKKKGNEPLKLNKRQKAAKRKLIGRMADLKAAVTRRDWPAARAARSAAWDEIDALVPDLTRNERQALWQYKILIRAGEDQARRGRMRTNPQTRRDQGEGDGR
;
A
#
# COMPACT_ATOMS: atom_id res chain seq x y z
N MET A 1 -58.89 -25.94 13.77
CA MET A 1 -57.72 -25.04 13.93
C MET A 1 -56.67 -25.77 14.75
N THR A 2 -55.65 -26.35 14.11
CA THR A 2 -54.58 -27.09 14.80
C THR A 2 -53.30 -26.27 14.78
N HIS A 3 -52.93 -25.70 15.92
CA HIS A 3 -51.68 -24.96 16.09
C HIS A 3 -50.51 -25.94 16.12
N ARG A 4 -49.73 -25.97 15.03
CA ARG A 4 -48.46 -26.70 14.97
C ARG A 4 -47.41 -25.96 15.81
N ALA A 5 -47.09 -26.51 16.98
CA ALA A 5 -45.97 -26.04 17.79
C ALA A 5 -44.64 -26.24 17.02
N ARG A 6 -43.86 -25.17 16.84
CA ARG A 6 -42.53 -25.24 16.22
C ARG A 6 -41.47 -25.54 17.30
N PRO A 7 -40.54 -26.48 17.08
CA PRO A 7 -39.46 -26.73 18.03
C PRO A 7 -38.47 -25.57 18.04
N ARG A 8 -38.15 -25.06 19.25
CA ARG A 8 -37.07 -24.08 19.46
C ARG A 8 -35.74 -24.83 19.49
N VAL A 9 -34.93 -24.66 18.45
CA VAL A 9 -33.56 -25.16 18.42
C VAL A 9 -32.73 -24.37 19.44
N HIS A 10 -32.38 -25.00 20.56
CA HIS A 10 -31.36 -24.48 21.46
C HIS A 10 -29.98 -24.77 20.85
N LEU A 11 -29.33 -23.75 20.28
CA LEU A 11 -27.91 -23.84 19.95
C LEU A 11 -27.11 -23.88 21.26
N LEU A 12 -26.75 -25.08 21.69
CA LEU A 12 -25.65 -25.30 22.62
C LEU A 12 -24.34 -24.96 21.87
N THR A 13 -23.95 -23.68 21.90
CA THR A 13 -22.63 -23.22 21.45
C THR A 13 -21.55 -23.72 22.41
N GLY A 14 -21.27 -25.02 22.36
CA GLY A 14 -20.10 -25.68 22.96
C GLY A 14 -18.88 -25.65 22.02
N GLY A 15 -18.70 -24.57 21.26
CA GLY A 15 -17.47 -24.32 20.51
C GLY A 15 -16.48 -23.55 21.38
N PRO A 16 -15.15 -23.80 21.29
CA PRO A 16 -14.17 -23.09 22.09
C PRO A 16 -14.40 -21.58 22.01
N ALA A 17 -14.44 -20.95 23.19
CA ALA A 17 -14.80 -19.56 23.37
C ALA A 17 -13.98 -18.68 22.41
N TRP A 18 -14.62 -17.65 21.86
CA TRP A 18 -13.96 -16.65 21.03
C TRP A 18 -12.66 -16.10 21.66
N GLU A 19 -12.56 -16.14 22.99
CA GLU A 19 -11.37 -15.79 23.77
C GLU A 19 -10.15 -16.70 23.55
N ASP A 20 -10.35 -18.02 23.40
CA ASP A 20 -9.24 -18.97 23.19
C ASP A 20 -8.57 -18.77 21.82
N ARG A 21 -9.33 -18.28 20.84
CA ARG A 21 -8.80 -17.94 19.50
C ARG A 21 -7.88 -16.73 19.53
N LYS A 22 -8.12 -15.76 20.43
CA LYS A 22 -7.25 -14.58 20.58
C LYS A 22 -5.90 -14.92 21.21
N LYS A 23 -5.85 -15.89 22.13
CA LYS A 23 -4.61 -16.27 22.83
C LYS A 23 -3.59 -16.96 21.91
N LYS A 24 -4.02 -17.73 20.91
CA LYS A 24 -3.11 -18.37 19.94
C LYS A 24 -2.49 -17.41 18.91
N GLY A 25 -3.07 -16.23 18.70
CA GLY A 25 -2.58 -15.26 17.71
C GLY A 25 -1.40 -14.38 18.18
N ASN A 26 -0.98 -14.51 19.44
CA ASN A 26 -0.05 -13.58 20.07
C ASN A 26 1.31 -14.18 20.43
N GLU A 27 1.59 -15.43 20.03
CA GLU A 27 2.95 -15.95 20.10
C GLU A 27 3.82 -15.18 19.10
N PRO A 28 4.95 -14.59 19.51
CA PRO A 28 5.86 -13.94 18.58
C PRO A 28 6.36 -15.00 17.60
N LEU A 29 5.84 -14.96 16.37
CA LEU A 29 6.28 -15.80 15.27
C LEU A 29 7.81 -15.75 15.22
N LYS A 30 8.45 -16.88 15.56
CA LYS A 30 9.91 -17.00 15.57
C LYS A 30 10.41 -16.83 14.15
N LEU A 31 10.82 -15.60 13.80
CA LEU A 31 11.33 -15.27 12.49
C LEU A 31 12.61 -16.07 12.21
N ASN A 32 12.63 -16.79 11.10
CA ASN A 32 13.82 -17.49 10.65
C ASN A 32 14.93 -16.49 10.23
N LYS A 33 16.18 -16.97 10.06
CA LYS A 33 17.32 -16.10 9.70
C LYS A 33 17.05 -15.28 8.41
N ARG A 34 16.38 -15.89 7.42
CA ARG A 34 16.04 -15.26 6.14
C ARG A 34 15.02 -14.13 6.31
N GLN A 35 14.00 -14.33 7.15
CA GLN A 35 12.97 -13.33 7.47
C GLN A 35 13.55 -12.18 8.28
N LYS A 36 14.47 -12.44 9.21
CA LYS A 36 15.19 -11.36 9.92
C LYS A 36 16.02 -10.51 8.96
N ALA A 37 16.69 -11.15 8.00
CA ALA A 37 17.45 -10.44 6.97
C ALA A 37 16.52 -9.60 6.07
N ALA A 38 15.42 -10.19 5.58
CA ALA A 38 14.40 -9.49 4.78
C ALA A 38 13.80 -8.30 5.55
N LYS A 39 13.50 -8.45 6.84
CA LYS A 39 13.00 -7.35 7.69
C LYS A 39 14.01 -6.20 7.81
N ARG A 40 15.30 -6.49 7.99
CA ARG A 40 16.34 -5.44 8.03
C ARG A 40 16.45 -4.71 6.70
N LYS A 41 16.44 -5.46 5.58
CA LYS A 41 16.44 -4.88 4.24
C LYS A 41 15.21 -4.01 3.99
N LEU A 42 14.02 -4.49 4.37
CA LEU A 42 12.77 -3.77 4.24
C LEU A 42 12.80 -2.41 4.96
N ILE A 43 13.33 -2.35 6.19
CA ILE A 43 13.48 -1.09 6.92
C ILE A 43 14.36 -0.10 6.14
N GLY A 44 15.49 -0.57 5.59
CA GLY A 44 16.34 0.25 4.73
C GLY A 44 15.63 0.75 3.48
N ARG A 45 14.93 -0.15 2.76
CA ARG A 45 14.16 0.21 1.55
C ARG A 45 13.03 1.19 1.83
N MET A 46 12.37 1.08 2.98
CA MET A 46 11.35 2.04 3.42
C MET A 46 11.93 3.42 3.71
N ALA A 47 13.14 3.48 4.28
CA ALA A 47 13.85 4.74 4.50
C ALA A 47 14.28 5.38 3.17
N ASP A 48 14.84 4.58 2.25
CA ASP A 48 15.21 5.03 0.89
C ASP A 48 14.00 5.57 0.14
N LEU A 49 12.88 4.84 0.19
CA LEU A 49 11.61 5.24 -0.40
C LEU A 49 11.13 6.58 0.16
N LYS A 50 11.12 6.73 1.48
CA LYS A 50 10.73 7.99 2.13
C LYS A 50 11.65 9.13 1.67
N ALA A 51 12.95 8.91 1.63
CA ALA A 51 13.92 9.92 1.20
C ALA A 51 13.76 10.30 -0.28
N ALA A 52 13.43 9.35 -1.16
CA ALA A 52 13.17 9.60 -2.57
C ALA A 52 11.89 10.42 -2.78
N VAL A 53 10.82 10.08 -2.04
CA VAL A 53 9.56 10.83 -2.06
C VAL A 53 9.75 12.27 -1.54
N THR A 54 10.50 12.46 -0.45
CA THR A 54 10.83 13.80 0.06
C THR A 54 11.59 14.63 -0.97
N ARG A 55 12.54 14.02 -1.69
CA ARG A 55 13.30 14.66 -2.76
C ARG A 55 12.49 14.86 -4.05
N ARG A 56 11.24 14.38 -4.11
CA ARG A 56 10.39 14.34 -5.32
C ARG A 56 11.06 13.62 -6.49
N ASP A 57 11.97 12.70 -6.20
CA ASP A 57 12.60 11.84 -7.18
C ASP A 57 11.68 10.63 -7.42
N TRP A 58 10.68 10.83 -8.28
CA TRP A 58 9.66 9.84 -8.54
C TRP A 58 10.18 8.55 -9.20
N PRO A 59 11.13 8.59 -10.15
CA PRO A 59 11.78 7.38 -10.66
C PRO A 59 12.47 6.56 -9.55
N ALA A 60 13.28 7.20 -8.71
CA ALA A 60 13.94 6.50 -7.60
C ALA A 60 12.94 5.97 -6.58
N ALA A 61 11.88 6.73 -6.27
CA ALA A 61 10.82 6.30 -5.36
C ALA A 61 10.07 5.07 -5.89
N ARG A 62 9.81 4.98 -7.21
CA ARG A 62 9.20 3.78 -7.82
C ARG A 62 10.11 2.56 -7.67
N ALA A 63 11.41 2.72 -7.97
CA ALA A 63 12.38 1.62 -7.86
C ALA A 63 12.52 1.14 -6.41
N ALA A 64 12.65 2.06 -5.45
CA ALA A 64 12.73 1.75 -4.02
C ALA A 64 11.45 1.05 -3.52
N ARG A 65 10.28 1.49 -3.97
CA ARG A 65 9.00 0.84 -3.64
C ARG A 65 8.93 -0.58 -4.18
N SER A 66 9.37 -0.83 -5.41
CA SER A 66 9.40 -2.18 -5.99
C SER A 66 10.29 -3.11 -5.17
N ALA A 67 11.51 -2.66 -4.86
CA ALA A 67 12.45 -3.42 -4.04
C ALA A 67 11.90 -3.70 -2.63
N ALA A 68 11.19 -2.74 -2.02
CA ALA A 68 10.53 -2.95 -0.74
C ALA A 68 9.39 -4.00 -0.82
N TRP A 69 8.74 -4.13 -1.96
CA TRP A 69 7.72 -5.13 -2.23
C TRP A 69 8.31 -6.54 -2.31
N ASP A 70 9.43 -6.70 -3.01
CA ASP A 70 10.12 -7.98 -3.12
C ASP A 70 10.56 -8.52 -1.74
N GLU A 71 11.03 -7.64 -0.86
CA GLU A 71 11.40 -8.01 0.52
C GLU A 71 10.18 -8.38 1.39
N ILE A 72 8.99 -7.84 1.10
CA ILE A 72 7.74 -8.19 1.78
C ILE A 72 7.20 -9.55 1.35
N ASP A 73 7.35 -9.90 0.08
CA ASP A 73 6.94 -11.23 -0.41
C ASP A 73 7.83 -12.35 0.16
N ALA A 74 9.03 -12.01 0.64
CA ALA A 74 9.89 -12.93 1.38
C ALA A 74 9.48 -13.10 2.87
N LEU A 75 8.50 -12.36 3.38
CA LEU A 75 8.02 -12.37 4.76
C LEU A 75 6.63 -13.02 4.89
N VAL A 76 6.26 -13.45 6.10
CA VAL A 76 4.94 -14.06 6.35
C VAL A 76 3.83 -13.00 6.14
N PRO A 77 2.73 -13.33 5.45
CA PRO A 77 1.66 -12.37 5.13
C PRO A 77 1.09 -11.64 6.35
N ASP A 78 0.87 -12.35 7.44
CA ASP A 78 0.31 -11.78 8.68
C ASP A 78 1.25 -10.79 9.37
N LEU A 79 2.56 -10.90 9.13
CA LEU A 79 3.57 -10.04 9.74
C LEU A 79 3.85 -8.76 8.94
N THR A 80 3.27 -8.62 7.75
CA THR A 80 3.59 -7.52 6.80
C THR A 80 2.39 -6.66 6.45
N ARG A 81 1.25 -6.82 7.13
CA ARG A 81 0.01 -6.11 6.78
C ARG A 81 0.15 -4.59 6.85
N ASN A 82 0.84 -4.08 7.87
CA ASN A 82 1.08 -2.65 8.05
C ASN A 82 2.05 -2.10 7.01
N GLU A 83 3.13 -2.82 6.73
CA GLU A 83 4.12 -2.46 5.72
C GLU A 83 3.50 -2.50 4.32
N ARG A 84 2.60 -3.47 4.07
CA ARG A 84 1.81 -3.53 2.84
C ARG A 84 0.92 -2.31 2.68
N GLN A 85 0.22 -1.92 3.74
CA GLN A 85 -0.60 -0.71 3.72
C GLN A 85 0.25 0.55 3.47
N ALA A 86 1.41 0.68 4.13
CA ALA A 86 2.30 1.82 3.95
C ALA A 86 2.81 1.95 2.50
N LEU A 87 3.25 0.85 1.90
CA LEU A 87 3.73 0.84 0.51
C LEU A 87 2.61 1.04 -0.50
N TRP A 88 1.37 0.70 -0.17
CA TRP A 88 0.21 1.11 -0.96
C TRP A 88 -0.02 2.63 -0.89
N GLN A 89 0.11 3.26 0.28
CA GLN A 89 0.03 4.72 0.37
C GLN A 89 1.14 5.42 -0.42
N TYR A 90 2.38 4.92 -0.33
CA TYR A 90 3.48 5.43 -1.15
C TYR A 90 3.22 5.29 -2.66
N LYS A 91 2.50 4.24 -3.11
CA LYS A 91 2.07 4.11 -4.52
C LYS A 91 1.27 5.32 -4.97
N ILE A 92 0.30 5.71 -4.14
CA ILE A 92 -0.62 6.81 -4.44
C ILE A 92 0.16 8.11 -4.47
N LEU A 93 1.03 8.34 -3.48
CA LEU A 93 1.88 9.53 -3.41
C LEU A 93 2.80 9.66 -4.62
N ILE A 94 3.46 8.57 -5.03
CA ILE A 94 4.33 8.58 -6.22
C ILE A 94 3.52 8.93 -7.47
N ARG A 95 2.37 8.29 -7.69
CA ARG A 95 1.52 8.58 -8.86
C ARG A 95 1.04 10.03 -8.88
N ALA A 96 0.55 10.53 -7.75
CA ALA A 96 0.09 11.92 -7.64
C ALA A 96 1.23 12.91 -7.91
N GLY A 97 2.43 12.63 -7.37
CA GLY A 97 3.63 13.44 -7.59
C GLY A 97 4.07 13.47 -9.05
N GLU A 98 4.03 12.32 -9.74
CA GLU A 98 4.34 12.23 -11.16
C GLU A 98 3.34 12.96 -12.04
N ASP A 99 2.05 12.82 -11.74
CA ASP A 99 0.99 13.53 -12.46
C ASP A 99 1.12 15.04 -12.29
N GLN A 100 1.45 15.50 -11.07
CA GLN A 100 1.72 16.90 -10.80
C GLN A 100 2.96 17.40 -11.55
N ALA A 101 4.04 16.62 -11.57
CA ALA A 101 5.26 16.95 -12.31
C ALA A 101 5.00 17.02 -13.83
N ARG A 102 4.15 16.13 -14.36
CA ARG A 102 3.74 16.12 -15.77
C ARG A 102 2.92 17.35 -16.12
N ARG A 103 1.93 17.70 -15.28
CA ARG A 103 1.09 18.89 -15.45
C ARG A 103 1.88 20.20 -15.30
N GLY A 104 2.85 20.24 -14.38
CA GLY A 104 3.74 21.39 -14.20
C GLY A 104 4.56 21.69 -15.44
N ARG A 105 5.16 20.66 -16.07
CA ARG A 105 5.90 20.81 -17.33
C ARG A 105 5.03 21.29 -18.50
N MET A 106 3.76 20.86 -18.55
CA MET A 106 2.82 21.31 -19.59
C MET A 106 2.41 22.78 -19.42
N ARG A 107 2.29 23.28 -18.17
CA ARG A 107 2.00 24.70 -17.91
C ARG A 107 3.14 25.65 -18.25
N THR A 108 4.38 25.18 -18.18
CA THR A 108 5.57 25.99 -18.48
C THR A 108 6.01 25.92 -19.94
N ASN A 109 5.19 25.34 -20.84
CA ASN A 109 5.51 25.31 -22.27
C ASN A 109 4.87 26.51 -22.99
N PRO A 110 5.59 27.62 -23.26
CA PRO A 110 5.05 28.81 -23.92
C PRO A 110 4.77 28.61 -25.43
N GLN A 111 4.98 27.41 -25.97
CA GLN A 111 4.96 27.13 -27.41
C GLN A 111 3.55 27.13 -28.05
N THR A 112 2.46 27.14 -27.27
CA THR A 112 1.07 27.14 -27.80
C THR A 112 0.48 28.53 -28.00
N ARG A 113 1.26 29.62 -27.85
CA ARG A 113 0.78 31.01 -28.00
C ARG A 113 1.35 31.76 -29.21
N ARG A 114 1.94 31.05 -30.19
CA ARG A 114 2.37 31.60 -31.48
C ARG A 114 1.67 30.86 -32.62
N ASP A 115 0.35 30.97 -32.69
CA ASP A 115 -0.42 30.60 -33.90
C ASP A 115 -1.76 31.36 -33.97
N GLN A 116 -1.85 32.51 -33.29
CA GLN A 116 -3.00 33.42 -33.38
C GLN A 116 -2.49 34.84 -33.62
N GLY A 117 -1.90 35.02 -34.80
CA GLY A 117 -1.43 36.32 -35.25
C GLY A 117 -0.98 36.17 -36.68
N GLU A 118 -1.92 36.09 -37.62
CA GLU A 118 -1.84 36.67 -38.97
C GLU A 118 -3.10 36.29 -39.77
N GLY A 119 -3.89 37.30 -40.11
CA GLY A 119 -5.16 37.21 -40.82
C GLY A 119 -6.10 38.28 -40.26
N ASP A 120 -6.36 39.40 -40.90
CA ASP A 120 -6.09 39.82 -42.27
C ASP A 120 -5.98 41.34 -42.24
N GLY A 121 -4.98 41.88 -42.93
CA GLY A 121 -5.00 43.27 -43.34
C GLY A 121 -5.77 43.38 -44.65
N ARG A 122 -6.89 44.09 -44.64
CA ARG A 122 -7.35 45.02 -45.70
C ARG A 122 -8.66 45.67 -45.30
#